data_AF-A0A4V1XNE1-F1
#
_entry.id   AF-A0A4V1XNE1-F1
#
_cell.length_a   1.000
_cell.length_b   1.000
_cell.length_c   1.000
_cell.angle_alpha   90.00
_cell.angle_beta   90.00
_cell.angle_gamma   90.00
#
_symmetry.space_group_name_H-M   'P 1'
#
loop_
_entity.id
_entity.type
_entity.pdbx_description
1 polymer ?
#
loop_
_entity_poly.entity_id
_entity_poly.type
_entity_poly.pdbx_seq_one_letter_code
_entity_poly.pdbx_strand_id
1 'polypeptide(L)'
;MFAPITKVAVALLVFTARAEVSPDGSCGLVGAGAENGYTCPGDVQCCSPYGWCGTTSEHCLTTVGCQADYSNSTEACTEPVPGTTITPDGTCGTEGAGEYGYVCPDEGYTCCSSA
;
A
#
# COMPACT_ATOMS: atom_id res chain seq x y z
N MET A 1 16.99 1.99 56.52
CA MET A 1 15.97 3.06 56.62
C MET A 1 16.24 4.05 55.50
N PHE A 2 15.28 4.22 54.58
CA PHE A 2 15.20 5.18 53.45
C PHE A 2 16.21 4.98 52.29
N ALA A 3 15.91 5.13 50.99
CA ALA A 3 14.72 5.10 50.11
C ALA A 3 15.28 5.16 48.64
N PRO A 4 14.48 5.22 47.57
CA PRO A 4 14.30 4.17 46.58
C PRO A 4 15.10 4.32 45.27
N ILE A 5 15.23 3.18 44.61
CA ILE A 5 15.93 2.91 43.36
C ILE A 5 15.23 3.60 42.17
N THR A 6 16.06 3.99 41.20
CA THR A 6 15.75 4.25 39.78
C THR A 6 14.82 5.41 39.43
N LYS A 7 15.46 6.52 39.02
CA LYS A 7 14.95 7.36 37.93
C LYS A 7 14.71 6.46 36.72
N VAL A 8 13.47 6.01 36.51
CA VAL A 8 13.05 5.53 35.20
C VAL A 8 12.99 6.77 34.32
N ALA A 9 14.13 7.08 33.70
CA ALA A 9 14.10 7.85 32.47
C ALA A 9 13.33 6.97 31.50
N VAL A 10 12.04 7.26 31.33
CA VAL A 10 11.27 6.80 30.17
C VAL A 10 11.92 7.53 29.00
N ALA A 11 13.04 6.98 28.52
CA ALA A 11 13.51 7.26 27.19
C ALA A 11 12.31 6.91 26.31
N LEU A 12 11.78 7.93 25.64
CA LEU A 12 10.91 7.75 24.49
C LEU A 12 11.75 6.94 23.50
N LEU A 13 11.74 5.61 23.65
CA LEU A 13 12.17 4.69 22.63
C LEU A 13 11.07 4.83 21.59
N VAL A 14 11.22 5.83 20.72
CA VAL A 14 10.58 5.80 19.41
C VAL A 14 11.28 4.63 18.72
N PHE A 15 10.81 3.42 19.03
CA PHE A 15 11.12 2.24 18.25
C PHE A 15 10.48 2.52 16.90
N THR A 16 11.27 3.09 15.99
CA THR A 16 11.05 2.89 14.56
C THR A 16 11.34 1.41 14.30
N ALA A 17 10.43 0.55 14.77
CA ALA A 17 10.37 -0.83 14.34
C ALA A 17 10.10 -0.74 12.84
N ARG A 18 11.18 -0.84 12.06
CA ARG A 18 11.05 -1.14 10.64
C ARG A 18 10.25 -2.43 10.58
N ALA A 19 9.06 -2.36 10.03
CA ALA A 19 8.22 -3.51 9.80
C ALA A 19 9.06 -4.60 9.11
N GLU A 20 9.07 -5.81 9.67
CA GLU A 20 9.88 -6.92 9.16
C GLU A 20 9.45 -7.31 7.74
N VAL A 21 10.38 -7.74 6.89
CA VAL A 21 10.06 -8.10 5.51
C VAL A 21 9.23 -9.39 5.52
N SER A 22 8.13 -9.38 4.78
CA SER A 22 7.16 -10.46 4.71
C SER A 22 7.78 -11.81 4.32
N PRO A 23 7.50 -12.90 5.07
CA PRO A 23 7.96 -14.24 4.72
C PRO A 23 7.07 -14.95 3.69
N ASP A 24 5.80 -14.55 3.56
CA ASP A 24 4.78 -15.22 2.74
C ASP A 24 4.07 -14.31 1.73
N GLY A 25 4.45 -13.02 1.69
CA GLY A 25 3.84 -12.02 0.82
C GLY A 25 2.69 -11.24 1.48
N SER A 26 2.30 -11.57 2.71
CA SER A 26 1.38 -10.76 3.51
C SER A 26 2.04 -9.45 4.00
N CYS A 27 1.28 -8.38 4.12
CA CYS A 27 1.78 -7.07 4.56
C CYS A 27 0.70 -6.28 5.29
N GLY A 28 1.11 -5.21 5.98
CA GLY A 28 0.17 -4.34 6.66
C GLY A 28 -0.42 -4.92 7.94
N LEU A 29 -1.40 -4.21 8.49
CA LEU A 29 -2.14 -4.64 9.69
C LEU A 29 -3.51 -5.20 9.36
N VAL A 30 -3.99 -5.00 8.13
CA VAL A 30 -5.35 -5.39 7.69
C VAL A 30 -5.30 -6.55 6.70
N GLY A 31 -6.42 -7.25 6.54
CA GLY A 31 -6.55 -8.36 5.60
C GLY A 31 -5.56 -9.48 5.94
N ALA A 32 -4.75 -9.89 4.96
CA ALA A 32 -3.74 -10.94 5.16
C ALA A 32 -2.60 -10.53 6.11
N GLY A 33 -2.40 -9.23 6.35
CA GLY A 33 -1.42 -8.75 7.32
C GLY A 33 -1.69 -9.16 8.77
N ALA A 34 -2.97 -9.43 9.12
CA ALA A 34 -3.39 -9.96 10.42
C ALA A 34 -2.69 -9.32 11.65
N GLU A 35 -2.56 -7.99 11.65
CA GLU A 35 -1.89 -7.20 12.69
C GLU A 35 -0.39 -7.47 12.89
N ASN A 36 0.27 -8.25 12.03
CA ASN A 36 1.71 -8.52 12.12
C ASN A 36 2.54 -7.31 11.64
N GLY A 37 2.02 -6.52 10.71
CA GLY A 37 2.68 -5.31 10.24
C GLY A 37 3.91 -5.59 9.39
N TYR A 38 3.91 -6.65 8.58
CA TYR A 38 5.01 -6.95 7.65
C TYR A 38 5.13 -5.89 6.55
N THR A 39 6.34 -5.68 6.04
CA THR A 39 6.63 -4.91 4.83
C THR A 39 6.87 -5.79 3.62
N CYS A 40 6.65 -5.23 2.44
CA CYS A 40 6.93 -5.93 1.20
C CYS A 40 8.42 -5.97 0.81
N PRO A 41 8.89 -7.09 0.23
CA PRO A 41 10.22 -7.17 -0.35
C PRO A 41 10.34 -6.30 -1.62
N GLY A 42 11.56 -6.00 -2.04
CA GLY A 42 11.83 -5.06 -3.13
C GLY A 42 11.24 -5.47 -4.49
N ASP A 43 11.17 -6.77 -4.78
CA ASP A 43 10.64 -7.28 -6.05
C ASP A 43 9.11 -7.12 -6.19
N VAL A 44 8.38 -7.02 -5.07
CA VAL A 44 6.92 -6.85 -5.00
C VAL A 44 6.58 -5.75 -4.00
N GLN A 45 7.06 -4.55 -4.30
CA GLN A 45 7.20 -3.45 -3.34
C GLN A 45 5.93 -2.86 -2.71
N CYS A 46 4.74 -3.07 -3.27
CA CYS A 46 3.53 -2.38 -2.84
C CYS A 46 2.65 -3.24 -1.94
N CYS A 47 2.23 -2.71 -0.80
CA CYS A 47 1.25 -3.37 0.05
C CYS A 47 -0.18 -2.96 -0.32
N SER A 48 -0.95 -3.88 -0.88
CA SER A 48 -2.35 -3.66 -1.26
C SER A 48 -3.25 -3.37 -0.04
N PRO A 49 -4.44 -2.77 -0.21
CA PRO A 49 -5.42 -2.60 0.88
C PRO A 49 -5.86 -3.91 1.53
N TYR A 50 -5.64 -5.05 0.87
CA TYR A 50 -6.01 -6.38 1.34
C TYR A 50 -4.88 -7.10 2.09
N GLY A 51 -3.74 -6.42 2.29
CA GLY A 51 -2.60 -6.95 3.03
C GLY A 51 -1.75 -7.94 2.25
N TRP A 52 -1.64 -7.76 0.93
CA TRP A 52 -0.79 -8.56 0.05
C TRP A 52 0.19 -7.70 -0.76
N CYS A 53 1.41 -8.20 -0.92
CA CYS A 53 2.47 -7.59 -1.70
C CYS A 53 2.34 -7.82 -3.21
N GLY A 54 2.64 -6.81 -4.01
CA GLY A 54 2.72 -6.93 -5.48
C GLY A 54 3.14 -5.64 -6.17
N THR A 55 2.94 -5.59 -7.48
CA THR A 55 3.45 -4.51 -8.36
C THR A 55 2.41 -3.94 -9.32
N THR A 56 1.18 -4.44 -9.31
CA THR A 56 0.13 -4.00 -10.23
C THR A 56 -0.56 -2.73 -9.74
N SER A 57 -1.32 -2.06 -10.62
CA SER A 57 -2.15 -0.91 -10.27
C SER A 57 -3.06 -1.18 -9.05
N GLU A 58 -3.63 -2.39 -8.98
CA GLU A 58 -4.49 -2.83 -7.87
C GLU A 58 -3.76 -2.91 -6.51
N HIS A 59 -2.44 -2.85 -6.50
CA HIS A 59 -1.63 -2.93 -5.28
C HIS A 59 -0.91 -1.63 -4.98
N CYS A 60 -0.40 -0.95 -6.02
CA CYS A 60 0.46 0.21 -5.89
C CYS A 60 -0.28 1.55 -5.91
N LEU A 61 -1.53 1.60 -6.40
CA LEU A 61 -2.20 2.90 -6.50
C LEU A 61 -2.65 3.42 -5.13
N THR A 62 -2.39 4.70 -4.87
CA THR A 62 -2.90 5.37 -3.67
C THR A 62 -4.43 5.40 -3.66
N THR A 63 -5.04 5.51 -4.83
CA THR A 63 -6.51 5.53 -5.04
C THR A 63 -7.20 4.20 -4.74
N VAL A 64 -6.49 3.07 -4.82
CA VAL A 64 -7.01 1.76 -4.38
C VAL A 64 -6.75 1.50 -2.90
N GLY A 65 -5.97 2.35 -2.23
CA GLY A 65 -5.63 2.20 -0.81
C GLY A 65 -4.33 1.46 -0.54
N CYS A 66 -3.31 1.62 -1.39
CA CYS A 66 -1.95 1.14 -1.12
C CYS A 66 -1.45 1.62 0.25
N GLN A 67 -0.94 0.69 1.07
CA GLN A 67 -0.50 0.92 2.45
C GLN A 67 0.99 1.31 2.48
N ALA A 68 1.32 2.59 2.23
CA ALA A 68 2.70 3.06 2.06
C ALA A 68 3.66 2.74 3.22
N ASP A 69 3.17 2.75 4.46
CA ASP A 69 3.98 2.44 5.65
C ASP A 69 4.41 0.95 5.71
N TYR A 70 3.73 0.08 4.96
CA TYR A 70 3.97 -1.35 4.89
C TYR A 70 4.43 -1.81 3.49
N SER A 71 4.67 -0.85 2.60
CA SER A 71 5.37 -1.09 1.35
C SER A 71 6.88 -1.12 1.57
N ASN A 72 7.66 -1.51 0.56
CA ASN A 72 9.13 -1.53 0.67
C ASN A 72 9.72 -0.14 0.98
N SER A 73 9.04 0.91 0.50
CA SER A 73 9.33 2.31 0.76
C SER A 73 8.05 3.13 0.72
N THR A 74 8.03 4.29 1.37
CA THR A 74 6.89 5.22 1.34
C THR A 74 6.52 5.70 -0.06
N GLU A 75 7.47 5.67 -1.00
CA GLU A 75 7.29 6.06 -2.41
C GLU A 75 6.83 4.90 -3.32
N ALA A 76 6.67 3.69 -2.76
CA ALA A 76 6.22 2.54 -3.53
C ALA A 76 4.74 2.67 -3.95
N CYS A 77 3.94 3.37 -3.15
CA CYS A 77 2.57 3.71 -3.53
C CYS A 77 2.57 4.95 -4.42
N THR A 78 1.92 4.87 -5.57
CA THR A 78 1.93 5.92 -6.59
C THR A 78 0.52 6.44 -6.86
N GLU A 79 0.39 7.73 -7.12
CA GLU A 79 -0.85 8.27 -7.67
C GLU A 79 -1.04 7.84 -9.13
N PRO A 80 -2.28 7.70 -9.60
CA PRO A 80 -2.55 7.44 -11.00
C PRO A 80 -2.13 8.63 -11.86
N VAL A 81 -1.53 8.33 -13.01
CA VAL A 81 -1.14 9.29 -14.04
C VAL A 81 -2.21 9.27 -15.13
N PRO A 82 -2.97 10.37 -15.30
CA PRO A 82 -4.00 10.47 -16.32
C PRO A 82 -3.48 10.13 -17.72
N GLY A 83 -4.17 9.25 -18.42
CA GLY A 83 -3.83 8.84 -19.79
C GLY A 83 -2.74 7.76 -19.90
N THR A 84 -2.19 7.26 -18.79
CA THR A 84 -1.15 6.20 -18.84
C THR A 84 -1.33 5.09 -17.79
N THR A 85 -1.95 5.38 -16.65
CA THR A 85 -2.18 4.35 -15.62
C THR A 85 -3.32 3.42 -16.02
N ILE A 86 -3.03 2.12 -16.09
CA ILE A 86 -4.04 1.09 -16.34
C ILE A 86 -5.02 1.03 -15.18
N THR A 87 -6.31 1.04 -15.48
CA THR A 87 -7.37 0.99 -14.47
C THR A 87 -7.32 -0.27 -13.62
N PRO A 88 -7.50 -0.15 -12.28
CA PRO A 88 -7.63 -1.29 -11.40
C PRO A 88 -9.07 -1.83 -11.31
N ASP A 89 -10.07 -1.04 -11.68
CA ASP A 89 -11.50 -1.33 -11.41
C ASP A 89 -12.40 -1.30 -12.65
N GLY A 90 -11.84 -1.03 -13.83
CA GLY A 90 -12.61 -0.99 -15.08
C GLY A 90 -13.29 0.35 -15.36
N THR A 91 -12.92 1.41 -14.65
CA THR A 91 -13.22 2.80 -15.02
C THR A 91 -12.11 3.40 -15.87
N CYS A 92 -12.43 4.28 -16.81
CA CYS A 92 -11.47 4.87 -17.75
C CYS A 92 -11.85 6.35 -18.04
N GLY A 93 -10.91 7.12 -18.59
CA GLY A 93 -11.16 8.52 -18.98
C GLY A 93 -11.02 9.48 -17.81
N THR A 94 -11.52 10.71 -17.97
CA THR A 94 -11.47 11.81 -16.96
C THR A 94 -12.86 12.33 -16.59
N GLU A 95 -13.93 11.65 -17.01
CA GLU A 95 -15.32 12.07 -16.85
C GLU A 95 -16.15 10.93 -16.24
N GLY A 96 -17.24 11.28 -15.56
CA GLY A 96 -18.14 10.30 -14.94
C GLY A 96 -17.42 9.42 -13.91
N ALA A 97 -17.40 8.11 -14.15
CA ALA A 97 -16.72 7.15 -13.27
C ALA A 97 -15.18 7.19 -13.41
N GLY A 98 -14.64 7.83 -14.45
CA GLY A 98 -13.20 7.97 -14.70
C GLY A 98 -12.55 9.16 -14.01
N GLU A 99 -12.88 9.50 -12.77
CA GLU A 99 -12.33 10.71 -12.13
C GLU A 99 -10.77 10.72 -12.08
N TYR A 100 -10.15 9.53 -12.07
CA TYR A 100 -8.70 9.35 -11.91
C TYR A 100 -7.91 9.33 -13.22
N GLY A 101 -8.53 9.48 -14.39
CA GLY A 101 -7.77 9.55 -15.64
C GLY A 101 -7.26 8.19 -16.15
N TYR A 102 -7.76 7.07 -15.65
CA TYR A 102 -7.25 5.75 -16.02
C TYR A 102 -7.42 5.44 -17.52
N VAL A 103 -6.59 4.53 -18.01
CA VAL A 103 -6.72 3.96 -19.36
C VAL A 103 -6.98 2.47 -19.30
N CYS A 104 -7.57 1.96 -20.37
CA CYS A 104 -7.82 0.54 -20.53
C CYS A 104 -6.53 -0.20 -20.92
N PRO A 105 -6.35 -1.45 -20.48
CA PRO A 105 -5.34 -2.32 -21.07
C PRO A 105 -5.70 -2.57 -22.56
N ASP A 106 -4.68 -2.65 -23.43
CA ASP A 106 -4.84 -2.72 -24.89
C ASP A 106 -5.63 -3.95 -25.41
N GLU A 107 -5.84 -5.00 -24.59
CA GLU A 107 -6.47 -6.25 -25.04
C GLU A 107 -7.65 -6.70 -24.15
N GLY A 108 -8.81 -6.93 -24.76
CA GLY A 108 -9.78 -7.94 -24.31
C GLY A 108 -10.84 -7.58 -23.26
N TYR A 109 -10.83 -6.37 -22.67
CA TYR A 109 -11.79 -6.00 -21.61
C TYR A 109 -12.65 -4.79 -22.00
N THR A 110 -13.98 -4.90 -21.80
CA THR A 110 -14.91 -3.75 -21.84
C THR A 110 -14.66 -2.88 -20.62
N CYS A 111 -13.69 -1.98 -20.76
CA CYS A 111 -13.04 -1.28 -19.66
C CYS A 111 -13.46 0.20 -19.58
N CYS A 112 -14.32 0.63 -20.50
CA CYS A 112 -15.04 1.90 -20.41
C CYS A 112 -16.51 1.59 -20.21
N SER A 113 -16.94 1.42 -18.96
CA SER A 113 -18.33 1.70 -18.63
C SER A 113 -18.58 3.15 -19.05
N SER A 114 -19.38 3.34 -20.09
CA SER A 114 -19.56 4.62 -20.81
C SER A 114 -19.48 5.82 -19.87
N ALA A 115 -18.53 6.73 -20.15
CA ALA A 115 -18.54 8.07 -19.56
C ALA A 115 -19.86 8.79 -19.84
#